data_AF-A0A157RM03-F1
#
_entry.id   AF-A0A157RM03-F1
#
_cell.length_a   1.000
_cell.length_b   1.000
_cell.length_c   1.000
_cell.angle_alpha   90.00
_cell.angle_beta   90.00
_cell.angle_gamma   90.00
#
_symmetry.space_group_name_H-M   'P 1'
#
loop_
_entity.id
_entity.type
_entity.pdbx_description
1 polymer ?
#
loop_
_entity_poly.entity_id
_entity_poly.type
_entity_poly.pdbx_seq_one_letter_code
_entity_poly.pdbx_strand_id
1 'polypeptide(L)'
;MSMLNRARAKRPNPQAQVDRWNAQVNVGDSVEYAEVIGDPVRTFKTKTPAEVLSGHTAVVWLEGKSGCVAILHCTPVTSPGAHHLTFEGAGDFEAFRKAEAWCRENDVAMGRMEGGLPIGLMWGADQHAISKWTNMTRAEQNALDGQLTGHKRYGPVTVCITARPTSPSTPGDSASTSSSSGSPPPNPPLEA
;
A
#
# COMPACT_ATOMS: atom_id res chain seq x y z
N MET A 1 -33.21 -2.80 -42.27
CA MET A 1 -33.85 -2.85 -40.94
C MET A 1 -32.83 -3.31 -39.92
N SER A 2 -32.47 -2.41 -39.01
CA SER A 2 -31.41 -2.56 -38.00
C SER A 2 -31.88 -3.50 -36.87
N MET A 3 -31.14 -4.55 -36.55
CA MET A 3 -31.27 -5.25 -35.27
C MET A 3 -30.08 -4.85 -34.41
N LEU A 4 -30.34 -3.99 -33.41
CA LEU A 4 -29.35 -3.57 -32.44
C LEU A 4 -28.76 -4.79 -31.73
N ASN A 5 -27.48 -5.03 -31.97
CA ASN A 5 -26.62 -5.84 -31.15
C ASN A 5 -26.58 -5.17 -29.75
N ARG A 6 -27.41 -5.63 -28.80
CA ARG A 6 -27.35 -5.16 -27.41
C ARG A 6 -25.94 -5.45 -26.89
N ALA A 7 -25.12 -4.41 -26.78
CA ALA A 7 -23.80 -4.48 -26.19
C ALA A 7 -23.90 -5.21 -24.84
N ARG A 8 -23.31 -6.41 -24.77
CA ARG A 8 -23.20 -7.20 -23.55
C ARG A 8 -22.46 -6.35 -22.53
N ALA A 9 -23.18 -5.79 -21.55
CA ALA A 9 -22.60 -5.03 -20.46
C ALA A 9 -21.43 -5.85 -19.90
N LYS A 10 -20.23 -5.24 -19.91
CA LYS A 10 -18.98 -5.89 -19.53
C LYS A 10 -19.18 -6.43 -18.11
N ARG A 11 -19.22 -7.77 -17.95
CA ARG A 11 -19.36 -8.39 -16.62
C ARG A 11 -18.29 -7.77 -15.72
N PRO A 12 -18.64 -7.23 -14.53
CA PRO A 12 -17.64 -6.70 -13.61
C PRO A 12 -16.62 -7.80 -13.37
N ASN A 13 -15.36 -7.59 -13.76
CA ASN A 13 -14.33 -8.59 -13.57
C ASN A 13 -14.06 -8.67 -12.06
N PRO A 14 -14.41 -9.77 -11.38
CA PRO A 14 -14.24 -9.88 -9.94
C PRO A 14 -12.76 -9.77 -9.56
N GLN A 15 -11.85 -10.19 -10.44
CA GLN A 15 -10.41 -10.01 -10.25
C GLN A 15 -10.03 -8.53 -10.18
N ALA A 16 -10.56 -7.70 -11.08
CA ALA A 16 -10.28 -6.26 -11.07
C ALA A 16 -10.84 -5.57 -9.80
N GLN A 17 -11.86 -6.14 -9.17
CA GLN A 17 -12.36 -5.64 -7.88
C GLN A 17 -11.42 -6.04 -6.74
N VAL A 18 -10.93 -7.28 -6.75
CA VAL A 18 -9.90 -7.74 -5.81
C VAL A 18 -8.62 -6.91 -5.94
N ASP A 19 -8.14 -6.70 -7.16
CA ASP A 19 -6.91 -5.94 -7.41
C ASP A 19 -7.08 -4.49 -6.91
N ARG A 20 -8.24 -3.88 -7.16
CA ARG A 20 -8.55 -2.53 -6.65
C ARG A 20 -8.65 -2.51 -5.12
N TRP A 21 -9.27 -3.53 -4.52
CA TRP A 21 -9.41 -3.64 -3.08
C TRP A 21 -8.05 -3.82 -2.40
N ASN A 22 -7.23 -4.75 -2.88
CA ASN A 22 -5.89 -5.00 -2.34
C ASN A 22 -4.94 -3.81 -2.59
N ALA A 23 -5.18 -2.99 -3.61
CA ALA A 23 -4.48 -1.72 -3.79
C ALA A 23 -4.90 -0.63 -2.79
N GLN A 24 -6.07 -0.78 -2.15
CA GLN A 24 -6.63 0.20 -1.21
C GLN A 24 -6.54 -0.25 0.26
N VAL A 25 -6.50 -1.57 0.52
CA VAL A 25 -6.62 -2.18 1.83
C VAL A 25 -5.56 -3.26 1.98
N ASN A 26 -4.69 -3.09 2.98
CA ASN A 26 -3.68 -4.08 3.33
C ASN A 26 -4.23 -5.10 4.33
N VAL A 27 -3.55 -6.23 4.47
CA VAL A 27 -3.85 -7.21 5.53
C VAL A 27 -3.53 -6.57 6.89
N GLY A 28 -4.50 -6.57 7.80
CA GLY A 28 -4.42 -5.91 9.10
C GLY A 28 -5.16 -4.57 9.16
N ASP A 29 -5.57 -4.01 8.02
CA ASP A 29 -6.36 -2.78 7.99
C ASP A 29 -7.77 -2.99 8.53
N SER A 30 -8.31 -1.91 9.11
CA SER A 30 -9.66 -1.90 9.66
C SER A 30 -10.69 -1.66 8.56
N VAL A 31 -11.72 -2.50 8.53
CA VAL A 31 -12.84 -2.39 7.61
C VAL A 31 -14.14 -2.40 8.40
N GLU A 32 -15.04 -1.51 8.02
CA GLU A 32 -16.38 -1.46 8.53
C GLU A 32 -17.23 -2.44 7.72
N TYR A 33 -17.95 -3.27 8.45
CA TYR A 33 -18.87 -4.24 7.88
C TYR A 33 -20.13 -4.32 8.73
N ALA A 34 -21.29 -4.25 8.06
CA ALA A 34 -22.59 -4.53 8.65
C ALA A 34 -23.05 -5.92 8.21
N GLU A 35 -23.35 -6.79 9.19
CA GLU A 35 -23.78 -8.18 8.94
C GLU A 35 -25.18 -8.24 8.32
N VAL A 36 -26.05 -7.31 8.70
CA VAL A 36 -27.40 -7.14 8.18
C VAL A 36 -27.57 -5.69 7.73
N ILE A 37 -28.26 -5.48 6.61
CA ILE A 37 -28.63 -4.14 6.15
C ILE A 37 -29.57 -3.53 7.21
N GLY A 38 -29.08 -2.54 7.95
CA GLY A 38 -29.80 -1.88 9.04
C GLY A 38 -29.24 -2.11 10.45
N ASP A 39 -28.25 -3.01 10.61
CA ASP A 39 -27.52 -3.18 11.87
C ASP A 39 -26.39 -2.14 12.01
N PRO A 40 -25.88 -1.89 13.24
CA PRO A 40 -24.74 -1.01 13.42
C PRO A 40 -23.51 -1.60 12.74
N VAL A 41 -22.88 -0.79 11.88
CA VAL A 41 -21.58 -1.12 11.29
C VAL A 41 -20.58 -1.42 12.40
N ARG A 42 -19.86 -2.54 12.25
CA ARG A 42 -18.80 -2.93 13.17
C ARG A 42 -17.48 -2.89 12.43
N THR A 43 -16.44 -2.41 13.11
CA THR A 43 -15.08 -2.41 12.60
C THR A 43 -14.42 -3.75 12.88
N PHE A 44 -13.86 -4.36 11.85
CA PHE A 44 -13.08 -5.60 11.92
C PHE A 44 -11.73 -5.40 11.23
N LYS A 45 -10.73 -6.23 11.54
CA LYS A 45 -9.45 -6.21 10.83
C LYS A 45 -9.45 -7.21 9.69
N THR A 46 -8.82 -6.89 8.56
CA THR A 46 -8.60 -7.86 7.47
C THR A 46 -7.57 -8.91 7.90
N LYS A 47 -7.92 -10.19 7.78
CA LYS A 47 -7.06 -11.33 8.15
C LYS A 47 -6.19 -11.81 6.98
N THR A 48 -6.70 -11.68 5.75
CA THR A 48 -6.06 -12.13 4.51
C THR A 48 -6.28 -11.10 3.42
N PRO A 49 -5.50 -11.12 2.33
CA PRO A 49 -5.83 -10.32 1.15
C PRO A 49 -7.19 -10.74 0.59
N ALA A 50 -7.85 -9.85 -0.15
CA ALA A 50 -9.05 -10.20 -0.87
C ALA A 50 -8.72 -11.17 -2.00
N GLU A 51 -9.63 -12.11 -2.26
CA GLU A 51 -9.50 -13.13 -3.29
C GLU A 51 -10.85 -13.38 -3.98
N VAL A 52 -10.81 -13.91 -5.20
CA VAL A 52 -12.03 -14.28 -5.93
C VAL A 52 -12.43 -15.70 -5.55
N LEU A 53 -13.53 -15.83 -4.80
CA LEU A 53 -14.13 -17.12 -4.50
C LEU A 53 -14.98 -17.61 -5.68
N SER A 54 -14.72 -18.85 -6.09
CA SER A 54 -15.48 -19.56 -7.13
C SER A 54 -15.60 -18.81 -8.48
N GLY A 55 -14.66 -17.91 -8.78
CA GLY A 55 -14.59 -17.15 -10.04
C GLY A 55 -15.61 -16.03 -10.23
N HIS A 56 -16.44 -15.73 -9.21
CA HIS A 56 -17.57 -14.79 -9.36
C HIS A 56 -17.68 -13.76 -8.23
N THR A 57 -17.21 -14.09 -7.03
CA THR A 57 -17.41 -13.24 -5.85
C THR A 57 -16.07 -12.84 -5.28
N ALA A 58 -15.80 -11.54 -5.22
CA ALA A 58 -14.64 -11.03 -4.52
C ALA A 58 -14.92 -11.01 -3.01
N VAL A 59 -14.09 -11.69 -2.23
CA VAL A 59 -14.26 -11.88 -0.79
C VAL A 59 -13.00 -11.52 -0.01
N VAL A 60 -13.17 -11.13 1.24
CA VAL A 60 -12.11 -10.87 2.22
C VAL A 60 -12.43 -11.59 3.53
N TRP A 61 -11.42 -12.04 4.25
CA TRP A 61 -11.59 -12.64 5.58
C TRP A 61 -11.31 -11.60 6.65
N LEU A 62 -12.18 -11.55 7.65
CA LEU A 62 -12.10 -10.59 8.75
C LEU A 62 -11.76 -11.31 10.06
N GLU A 63 -10.94 -10.68 10.90
CA GLU A 63 -10.61 -11.17 12.22
C GLU A 63 -11.85 -11.19 13.12
N GLY A 64 -12.08 -12.30 13.83
CA GLY A 64 -13.26 -12.49 14.68
C GLY A 64 -14.54 -12.93 13.94
N LYS A 65 -14.50 -13.08 12.61
CA LYS A 65 -15.62 -13.61 11.80
C LYS A 65 -15.30 -15.02 11.30
N SER A 66 -16.22 -15.95 11.53
CA SER A 66 -16.16 -17.31 10.99
C SER A 66 -16.79 -17.34 9.58
N GLY A 67 -16.08 -16.81 8.59
CA GLY A 67 -16.55 -16.79 7.20
C GLY A 67 -15.73 -15.86 6.29
N CYS A 68 -16.07 -15.87 5.00
CA CYS A 68 -15.61 -14.88 4.04
C CYS A 68 -16.71 -13.84 3.81
N VAL A 69 -16.33 -12.58 3.64
CA VAL A 69 -17.26 -11.46 3.47
C VAL A 69 -17.06 -10.85 2.10
N ALA A 70 -18.14 -10.53 1.40
CA ALA A 70 -18.04 -9.88 0.10
C ALA A 70 -17.47 -8.46 0.25
N ILE A 71 -16.41 -8.13 -0.50
CA ILE A 71 -15.75 -6.81 -0.42
C ILE A 71 -16.70 -5.65 -0.77
N LEU A 72 -17.75 -5.92 -1.55
CA LEU A 72 -18.76 -4.93 -1.94
C LEU A 72 -19.57 -4.40 -0.76
N HIS A 73 -19.61 -5.14 0.35
CA HIS A 73 -20.34 -4.79 1.58
C HIS A 73 -19.38 -4.30 2.68
N CYS A 74 -18.07 -4.28 2.40
CA CYS A 74 -17.07 -3.76 3.31
C CYS A 74 -16.73 -2.33 2.90
N THR A 75 -16.77 -1.41 3.86
CA THR A 75 -16.20 -0.07 3.68
C THR A 75 -14.83 -0.06 4.34
N PRO A 76 -13.75 0.21 3.60
CA PRO A 76 -12.45 0.37 4.23
C PRO A 76 -12.51 1.57 5.16
N VAL A 77 -12.32 1.34 6.45
CA VAL A 77 -12.08 2.43 7.38
C VAL A 77 -10.67 2.85 7.06
N THR A 78 -10.49 4.02 6.46
CA THR A 78 -9.17 4.55 6.13
C THR A 78 -8.28 4.32 7.33
N SER A 79 -7.28 3.45 7.15
CA SER A 79 -6.37 3.09 8.23
C SER A 79 -5.83 4.40 8.81
N PRO A 80 -5.80 4.61 10.13
CA PRO A 80 -5.48 5.91 10.74
C PRO A 80 -4.06 6.46 10.48
N GLY A 81 -3.35 5.96 9.46
CA GLY A 81 -2.13 6.54 8.91
C GLY A 81 -2.14 6.80 7.40
N ALA A 82 -3.18 6.44 6.64
CA ALA A 82 -3.23 6.75 5.22
C ALA A 82 -3.59 8.23 5.04
N HIS A 83 -2.70 8.99 4.42
CA HIS A 83 -2.86 10.43 4.26
C HIS A 83 -3.27 10.75 2.82
N HIS A 84 -4.48 11.31 2.67
CA HIS A 84 -4.95 11.93 1.45
C HIS A 84 -5.15 13.42 1.72
N LEU A 85 -4.15 14.22 1.36
CA LEU A 85 -4.14 15.66 1.64
C LEU A 85 -4.13 16.43 0.33
N THR A 86 -5.05 17.39 0.22
CA THR A 86 -5.08 18.33 -0.89
C THR A 86 -4.57 19.67 -0.40
N PHE A 87 -3.46 20.11 -0.99
CA PHE A 87 -2.85 21.40 -0.73
C PHE A 87 -3.24 22.37 -1.83
N GLU A 88 -3.86 23.47 -1.44
CA GLU A 88 -4.21 24.59 -2.31
C GLU A 88 -3.22 25.74 -2.11
N GLY A 89 -3.02 26.52 -3.17
CA GLY A 89 -2.13 27.66 -3.18
C GLY A 89 -2.55 28.63 -4.28
N ALA A 90 -2.54 29.92 -3.97
CA ALA A 90 -2.85 30.99 -4.92
C ALA A 90 -1.60 31.50 -5.64
N GLY A 91 -0.41 31.24 -5.07
CA GLY A 91 0.88 31.60 -5.66
C GLY A 91 1.58 30.46 -6.39
N ASP A 92 2.57 30.84 -7.22
CA ASP A 92 3.45 29.91 -7.93
C ASP A 92 4.13 28.94 -6.94
N PHE A 93 3.89 27.64 -7.14
CA PHE A 93 4.43 26.56 -6.32
C PHE A 93 4.03 26.60 -4.84
N GLU A 94 3.07 27.42 -4.44
CA GLU A 94 2.67 27.53 -3.03
C GLU A 94 2.07 26.21 -2.52
N ALA A 95 1.16 25.63 -3.32
CA ALA A 95 0.58 24.31 -3.04
C ALA A 95 1.66 23.22 -2.95
N PHE A 96 2.67 23.28 -3.83
CA PHE A 96 3.76 22.31 -3.85
C PHE A 96 4.67 22.45 -2.62
N ARG A 97 5.05 23.66 -2.24
CA ARG A 97 5.87 23.92 -1.04
C ARG A 97 5.18 23.49 0.24
N LYS A 98 3.86 23.67 0.34
CA LYS A 98 3.05 23.14 1.46
C LYS A 98 3.09 21.61 1.51
N ALA A 99 2.95 20.95 0.37
CA ALA A 99 3.04 19.50 0.28
C ALA A 99 4.45 18.99 0.65
N GLU A 100 5.51 19.66 0.17
CA GLU A 100 6.90 19.34 0.50
C GLU A 100 7.21 19.51 2.00
N ALA A 101 6.75 20.62 2.59
CA ALA A 101 6.89 20.86 4.03
C ALA A 101 6.20 19.76 4.84
N TRP A 102 4.97 19.38 4.47
CA TRP A 102 4.26 18.29 5.12
C TRP A 102 5.01 16.97 5.01
N CYS A 103 5.52 16.60 3.82
CA CYS A 103 6.31 15.38 3.65
C CYS A 103 7.54 15.38 4.56
N ARG A 104 8.25 16.51 4.66
CA ARG A 104 9.43 16.64 5.51
C ARG A 104 9.10 16.53 7.01
N GLU A 105 8.00 17.13 7.45
CA GLU A 105 7.53 17.06 8.83
C GLU A 105 7.09 15.65 9.23
N ASN A 106 6.60 14.85 8.28
CA ASN A 106 6.09 13.50 8.51
C ASN A 106 7.11 12.39 8.17
N ASP A 107 8.38 12.74 7.94
CA ASP A 107 9.44 11.78 7.60
C ASP A 107 9.11 10.95 6.34
N VAL A 108 8.60 11.62 5.31
CA VAL A 108 8.26 11.05 4.00
C VAL A 108 9.29 11.49 2.96
N ALA A 109 9.97 10.52 2.35
CA ALA A 109 10.83 10.73 1.20
C ALA A 109 9.98 11.14 0.00
N MET A 110 10.36 12.24 -0.66
CA MET A 110 9.74 12.71 -1.89
C MET A 110 10.74 12.62 -3.03
N GLY A 111 10.33 12.03 -4.16
CA GLY A 111 11.16 11.97 -5.37
C GLY A 111 11.46 13.34 -5.96
N ARG A 112 12.45 13.38 -6.86
CA ARG A 112 12.81 14.64 -7.55
C ARG A 112 11.61 15.22 -8.31
N MET A 113 11.46 16.55 -8.24
CA MET A 113 10.41 17.26 -8.97
C MET A 113 10.48 16.98 -10.47
N GLU A 114 9.36 16.54 -11.03
CA GLU A 114 9.16 16.34 -12.46
C GLU A 114 7.87 17.05 -12.91
N GLY A 115 7.94 17.76 -14.03
CA GLY A 115 6.80 18.52 -14.56
C GLY A 115 5.80 17.60 -15.26
N GLY A 116 4.53 17.63 -14.82
CA GLY A 116 3.43 16.93 -15.48
C GLY A 116 3.25 15.44 -15.14
N LEU A 117 4.16 14.85 -14.35
CA LEU A 117 4.10 13.46 -13.93
C LEU A 117 3.96 13.33 -12.39
N PRO A 118 3.47 12.17 -11.89
CA PRO A 118 3.41 11.89 -10.47
C PRO A 118 4.82 11.92 -9.87
N ILE A 119 4.92 12.31 -8.60
CA ILE A 119 6.17 12.16 -7.83
C ILE A 119 5.97 11.01 -6.85
N GLY A 120 6.91 10.07 -6.81
CA GLY A 120 6.85 8.97 -5.84
C GLY A 120 7.08 9.44 -4.41
N LEU A 121 6.35 8.83 -3.48
CA LEU A 121 6.47 9.05 -2.04
C LEU A 121 6.78 7.71 -1.35
N MET A 122 7.62 7.75 -0.33
CA MET A 122 7.95 6.57 0.47
C MET A 122 8.24 6.97 1.91
N TRP A 123 7.92 6.09 2.87
CA TRP A 123 8.19 6.36 4.29
C TRP A 123 9.69 6.27 4.59
N GLY A 124 10.23 7.19 5.39
CA GLY A 124 11.65 7.23 5.77
C GLY A 124 12.46 8.16 4.88
N ALA A 125 12.38 9.48 5.15
CA ALA A 125 12.99 10.52 4.32
C ALA A 125 14.51 10.33 4.13
N ASP A 126 15.19 9.85 5.17
CA ASP A 126 16.65 9.69 5.18
C ASP A 126 17.12 8.33 4.64
N GLN A 127 16.23 7.34 4.53
CA GLN A 127 16.57 5.98 4.13
C GLN A 127 16.43 5.76 2.62
N HIS A 128 15.70 6.64 1.94
CA HIS A 128 15.25 6.39 0.58
C HIS A 128 15.48 7.57 -0.36
N ALA A 129 16.30 7.31 -1.38
CA ALA A 129 16.49 8.22 -2.51
C ALA A 129 15.61 7.78 -3.68
N ILE A 130 14.45 8.42 -3.83
CA ILE A 130 13.50 8.10 -4.90
C ILE A 130 13.93 8.79 -6.21
N SER A 131 14.13 7.99 -7.25
CA SER A 131 14.41 8.48 -8.61
C SER A 131 13.23 9.22 -9.23
N LYS A 132 13.45 9.91 -10.34
CA LYS A 132 12.35 10.49 -11.13
C LYS A 132 11.40 9.39 -11.61
N TRP A 133 10.12 9.69 -11.67
CA TRP A 133 9.07 8.73 -12.04
C TRP A 133 9.36 8.08 -13.41
N THR A 134 9.82 8.87 -14.38
CA THR A 134 10.21 8.38 -15.72
C THR A 134 11.38 7.41 -15.73
N ASN A 135 12.22 7.43 -14.70
CA ASN A 135 13.39 6.59 -14.57
C ASN A 135 13.13 5.34 -13.74
N MET A 136 11.90 5.18 -13.21
CA MET A 136 11.50 4.04 -12.40
C MET A 136 10.83 2.98 -13.26
N THR A 137 11.22 1.73 -13.03
CA THR A 137 10.51 0.56 -13.53
C THR A 137 9.13 0.43 -12.85
N ARG A 138 8.24 -0.36 -13.45
CA ARG A 138 6.90 -0.60 -12.90
C ARG A 138 6.94 -1.32 -11.55
N ALA A 139 7.96 -2.16 -11.33
CA ALA A 139 8.19 -2.80 -10.04
C ALA A 139 8.56 -1.78 -8.96
N GLU A 140 9.44 -0.82 -9.28
CA GLU A 140 9.80 0.26 -8.36
C GLU A 140 8.63 1.22 -8.10
N GLN A 141 7.82 1.52 -9.12
CA GLN A 141 6.59 2.31 -8.94
C GLN A 141 5.60 1.61 -8.01
N ASN A 142 5.49 0.28 -8.09
CA ASN A 142 4.65 -0.51 -7.19
C ASN A 142 5.23 -0.63 -5.76
N ALA A 143 6.54 -0.40 -5.59
CA ALA A 143 7.20 -0.42 -4.29
C ALA A 143 7.09 0.91 -3.52
N LEU A 144 6.54 1.96 -4.15
CA LEU A 144 6.27 3.23 -3.49
C LEU A 144 5.07 3.11 -2.55
N ASP A 145 5.15 3.75 -1.39
CA ASP A 145 4.03 3.84 -0.44
C ASP A 145 2.99 4.87 -0.88
N GLY A 146 3.35 5.78 -1.78
CA GLY A 146 2.45 6.83 -2.23
C GLY A 146 2.90 7.58 -3.47
N GLN A 147 2.07 8.53 -3.88
CA GLN A 147 2.35 9.45 -4.97
C GLN A 147 1.77 10.84 -4.70
N LEU A 148 2.52 11.85 -5.13
CA LEU A 148 2.09 13.25 -5.16
C LEU A 148 1.70 13.61 -6.60
N THR A 149 0.43 13.95 -6.78
CA THR A 149 -0.19 14.30 -8.06
C THR A 149 -0.68 15.75 -8.04
N GLY A 150 -1.09 16.28 -9.20
CA GLY A 150 -1.67 17.63 -9.30
C GLY A 150 -0.78 18.67 -9.98
N HIS A 151 -1.32 19.87 -10.11
CA HIS A 151 -0.72 20.95 -10.91
C HIS A 151 0.24 21.78 -10.06
N LYS A 152 1.52 21.38 -10.03
CA LYS A 152 2.54 21.90 -9.09
C LYS A 152 2.78 23.42 -9.13
N ARG A 153 2.44 24.11 -10.24
CA ARG A 153 2.59 25.58 -10.38
C ARG A 153 1.41 26.37 -9.80
N TYR A 154 0.20 26.09 -10.27
CA TYR A 154 -1.02 26.86 -9.93
C TYR A 154 -1.99 26.13 -8.99
N GLY A 155 -1.66 24.91 -8.57
CA GLY A 155 -2.48 24.07 -7.69
C GLY A 155 -3.73 23.47 -8.37
N PRO A 156 -4.46 22.58 -7.68
CA PRO A 156 -4.13 21.95 -6.39
C PRO A 156 -3.11 20.81 -6.52
N VAL A 157 -2.40 20.52 -5.43
CA VAL A 157 -1.49 19.38 -5.30
C VAL A 157 -2.09 18.38 -4.31
N THR A 158 -2.15 17.12 -4.70
CA THR A 158 -2.71 16.05 -3.88
C THR A 158 -1.61 15.07 -3.49
N VAL A 159 -1.41 14.91 -2.20
CA VAL A 159 -0.52 13.91 -1.59
C VAL A 159 -1.39 12.71 -1.21
N CYS A 160 -1.11 11.56 -1.83
CA CYS A 160 -1.71 10.28 -1.46
C CYS A 160 -0.59 9.34 -1.02
N ILE A 161 -0.53 9.02 0.26
CA ILE A 161 0.41 8.03 0.80
C ILE A 161 -0.35 7.07 1.71
N THR A 162 -0.05 5.78 1.59
CA THR A 162 -0.64 4.75 2.44
C THR A 162 -0.10 4.88 3.86
N ALA A 163 -0.79 4.24 4.82
CA ALA A 163 -0.33 4.23 6.19
C ALA A 163 1.10 3.70 6.28
N ARG A 164 1.91 4.31 7.15
CA ARG A 164 3.24 3.80 7.47
C ARG A 164 3.10 2.30 7.70
N PRO A 165 3.81 1.45 6.94
CA PRO A 165 3.76 0.03 7.20
C PRO A 165 4.27 -0.13 8.63
N THR A 166 3.37 -0.45 9.56
CA THR A 166 3.76 -0.91 10.89
C THR A 166 4.55 -2.15 10.59
N SER A 167 5.88 -2.06 10.62
CA SER A 167 6.77 -3.11 10.16
C SER A 167 6.23 -4.43 10.70
N PRO A 168 5.88 -5.40 9.83
CA PRO A 168 5.44 -6.68 10.33
C PRO A 168 6.61 -7.17 11.18
N SER A 169 6.38 -7.32 12.49
CA SER A 169 7.26 -8.09 13.35
C SER A 169 7.68 -9.32 12.57
N THR A 170 8.95 -9.38 12.19
CA THR A 170 9.55 -10.46 11.42
C THR A 170 9.04 -11.78 12.00
N PRO A 171 8.22 -12.57 11.27
CA PRO A 171 7.88 -13.88 11.75
C PRO A 171 9.15 -14.72 11.61
N GLY A 172 9.87 -14.85 12.73
CA GLY A 172 10.96 -15.78 12.99
C GLY A 172 11.75 -16.29 11.79
N ASP A 173 12.86 -15.61 11.47
CA ASP A 173 14.05 -16.36 11.07
C ASP A 173 14.59 -17.06 12.31
N SER A 174 13.97 -18.20 12.57
CA SER A 174 14.54 -19.28 13.38
C SER A 174 15.77 -19.82 12.66
N ALA A 175 16.91 -19.14 12.77
CA ALA A 175 18.21 -19.71 12.45
C ALA A 175 19.34 -18.88 13.05
N SER A 176 19.50 -18.94 14.36
CA SER A 176 20.81 -18.75 14.99
C SER A 176 21.15 -20.02 15.76
N THR A 177 21.25 -21.12 15.04
CA THR A 177 21.97 -22.30 15.52
C THR A 177 23.45 -21.94 15.52
N SER A 178 23.92 -21.54 16.71
CA SER A 178 25.29 -21.66 17.21
C SER A 178 26.25 -22.37 16.25
N SER A 179 26.99 -21.59 15.45
CA SER A 179 28.21 -22.07 14.81
C SER A 179 29.37 -21.81 15.77
N SER A 180 29.53 -22.74 16.71
CA SER A 180 30.74 -22.93 17.48
C SER A 180 31.84 -23.45 16.53
N SER A 181 32.62 -22.55 15.93
CA SER A 181 33.88 -22.91 15.29
C SER A 181 34.92 -23.13 16.39
N GLY A 182 34.87 -24.31 17.02
CA GLY A 182 35.98 -24.83 17.81
C GLY A 182 37.15 -25.10 16.88
N SER A 183 38.22 -24.33 17.03
CA SER A 183 39.51 -24.64 16.43
C SER A 183 39.96 -26.03 16.88
N PRO A 184 40.41 -26.93 15.98
CA PRO A 184 41.10 -28.14 16.39
C PRO A 184 42.46 -27.77 17.03
N PRO A 185 42.90 -28.47 18.09
CA PRO A 185 44.22 -28.23 18.67
C PRO A 185 45.34 -28.63 17.69
N PRO A 186 46.51 -27.96 17.72
CA PRO A 186 47.67 -28.36 16.94
C PRO A 186 48.23 -29.70 17.44
N ASN A 187 48.51 -30.63 16.52
CA ASN A 187 49.20 -31.89 16.81
C ASN A 187 50.60 -31.63 17.41
N PRO A 188 51.05 -32.42 18.40
CA PRO A 188 52.40 -32.35 18.93
C PRO A 188 53.44 -32.88 17.90
N PRO A 189 54.68 -32.36 17.92
CA PRO A 189 55.76 -32.85 17.06
C PRO A 189 56.23 -34.24 17.49
N LEU A 190 56.39 -35.15 16.52
CA LEU A 190 57.12 -36.41 16.69
C LEU A 190 58.63 -36.10 16.76
N GLU A 191 59.25 -36.53 17.86
CA GLU A 191 60.68 -36.48 18.11
C GLU A 191 61.51 -37.24 17.06
N ALA A 192 62.72 -36.75 16.82
CA ALA A 192 63.88 -37.52 16.38
C ALA A 192 65.10 -37.06 17.20
#